data_AF-A0A353WST4-F1
#
_entry.id   AF-A0A353WST4-F1
#
_cell.length_a   1.000
_cell.length_b   1.000
_cell.length_c   1.000
_cell.angle_alpha   90.00
_cell.angle_beta   90.00
_cell.angle_gamma   90.00
#
_symmetry.space_group_name_H-M   'P 1'
#
loop_
_entity.id
_entity.type
_entity.pdbx_description
1 polymer ?
#
loop_
_entity_poly.entity_id
_entity_poly.type
_entity_poly.pdbx_seq_one_letter_code
_entity_poly.pdbx_strand_id
1 'polypeptide(L)'
;MKRLLLIISVLALAACGKDISAPQSGCGDIVISIATPNTKSAKDGDIIKSLRIYLTDTDKKIVRVISKSVANFGPENDGIEMTGTESATARFNNVERGYYKLYFIANSDALSDYAVGGTIDEDASITYGTGFDDNSGMPLSLVKDIQVGPGKNMVEAPLIRLCSRIRVTVKNGTLDKMVWIKDINLNAIRPDISYLFPHDDFCSGASHS
;
A
#
# COMPACT_ATOMS: atom_id res chain seq x y z
N MET A 1 -46.56 -42.60 41.21
CA MET A 1 -45.19 -42.45 40.67
C MET A 1 -45.02 -41.04 40.15
N LYS A 2 -44.20 -40.22 40.83
CA LYS A 2 -43.85 -38.84 40.42
C LYS A 2 -43.08 -38.91 39.10
N ARG A 3 -43.52 -38.22 38.05
CA ARG A 3 -42.72 -38.01 36.84
C ARG A 3 -42.40 -36.54 36.68
N LEU A 4 -41.11 -36.34 36.49
CA LEU A 4 -40.27 -35.16 36.61
C LEU A 4 -40.41 -34.27 35.38
N LEU A 5 -40.31 -32.95 35.58
CA LEU A 5 -40.29 -31.91 34.55
C LEU A 5 -39.19 -32.12 33.50
N LEU A 6 -39.46 -31.66 32.27
CA LEU A 6 -38.43 -31.17 31.35
C LEU A 6 -38.99 -29.94 30.62
N ILE A 7 -38.63 -28.75 31.12
CA ILE A 7 -38.84 -27.46 30.45
C ILE A 7 -37.62 -27.27 29.54
N ILE A 8 -37.85 -27.28 28.23
CA ILE A 8 -36.82 -26.93 27.24
C ILE A 8 -36.89 -25.41 27.06
N SER A 9 -35.97 -24.68 27.70
CA SER A 9 -35.76 -23.26 27.44
C SER A 9 -34.98 -23.12 26.13
N VAL A 10 -35.63 -22.61 25.08
CA VAL A 10 -34.95 -22.19 23.86
C VAL A 10 -34.26 -20.85 24.16
N LEU A 11 -32.95 -20.89 24.45
CA LEU A 11 -32.11 -19.69 24.42
C LEU A 11 -31.96 -19.27 22.95
N ALA A 12 -32.65 -18.21 22.55
CA ALA A 12 -32.34 -17.50 21.32
C ALA A 12 -30.99 -16.79 21.53
N LEU A 13 -29.92 -17.33 20.94
CA LEU A 13 -28.70 -16.55 20.72
C LEU A 13 -29.06 -15.43 19.74
N ALA A 14 -29.17 -14.21 20.25
CA ALA A 14 -29.01 -13.02 19.43
C ALA A 14 -27.54 -12.99 18.98
N ALA A 15 -27.26 -13.64 17.85
CA ALA A 15 -26.05 -13.38 17.10
C ALA A 15 -26.11 -11.91 16.69
N CYS A 16 -25.34 -11.08 17.39
CA CYS A 16 -25.02 -9.73 16.96
C CYS A 16 -24.11 -9.86 15.73
N GLY A 17 -24.70 -10.23 14.60
CA GLY A 17 -24.11 -9.96 13.31
C GLY A 17 -23.91 -8.46 13.25
N LYS A 18 -22.67 -8.01 13.05
CA LYS A 18 -22.46 -6.67 12.51
C LYS A 18 -23.21 -6.65 11.20
N ASP A 19 -24.43 -6.13 11.20
CA ASP A 19 -25.16 -5.82 9.98
C ASP A 19 -24.26 -4.87 9.20
N ILE A 20 -23.59 -5.40 8.20
CA ILE A 20 -23.05 -4.61 7.10
C ILE A 20 -24.30 -4.12 6.39
N SER A 21 -24.86 -3.00 6.85
CA SER A 21 -26.00 -2.36 6.22
C SER A 21 -25.65 -2.17 4.74
N ALA A 22 -26.56 -2.59 3.85
CA ALA A 22 -26.42 -2.36 2.41
C ALA A 22 -25.96 -0.91 2.15
N PRO A 23 -25.04 -0.68 1.20
CA PRO A 23 -24.56 0.66 0.91
C PRO A 23 -25.77 1.56 0.65
N GLN A 24 -25.95 2.56 1.52
CA GLN A 24 -27.02 3.53 1.35
C GLN A 24 -26.76 4.30 0.06
N SER A 25 -27.77 4.48 -0.79
CA SER A 25 -27.65 5.26 -2.02
C SER A 25 -27.08 6.66 -1.76
N GLY A 26 -26.20 7.11 -2.65
CA GLY A 26 -25.55 8.42 -2.60
C GLY A 26 -24.03 8.32 -2.74
N CYS A 27 -23.38 9.48 -2.62
CA CYS A 27 -21.94 9.59 -2.84
C CYS A 27 -21.22 10.27 -1.66
N GLY A 28 -19.90 10.14 -1.65
CA GLY A 28 -18.98 10.87 -0.79
C GLY A 28 -17.63 11.09 -1.49
N ASP A 29 -16.84 11.98 -0.92
CA ASP A 29 -15.47 12.24 -1.36
C ASP A 29 -14.50 11.39 -0.56
N ILE A 30 -13.43 10.93 -1.20
CA ILE A 30 -12.26 10.37 -0.55
C ILE A 30 -11.16 11.42 -0.61
N VAL A 31 -10.60 11.79 0.55
CA VAL A 31 -9.48 12.72 0.67
C VAL A 31 -8.31 11.99 1.30
N ILE A 32 -7.18 11.96 0.60
CA ILE A 32 -6.05 11.11 0.95
C ILE A 32 -4.84 11.99 1.24
N SER A 33 -4.27 11.83 2.43
CA SER A 33 -2.97 12.37 2.82
C SER A 33 -1.90 11.29 2.63
N ILE A 34 -0.91 11.57 1.80
CA ILE A 34 0.12 10.61 1.39
C ILE A 34 1.49 11.10 1.86
N ALA A 35 2.28 10.19 2.43
CA ALA A 35 3.64 10.48 2.87
C ALA A 35 4.56 9.30 2.58
N THR A 36 5.83 9.58 2.29
CA THR A 36 6.88 8.55 2.28
C THR A 36 7.15 8.05 3.71
N PRO A 37 7.73 6.84 3.89
CA PRO A 37 7.89 6.27 5.21
C PRO A 37 8.87 7.07 6.06
N ASN A 38 8.41 7.53 7.24
CA ASN A 38 9.23 8.26 8.20
C ASN A 38 10.20 7.32 8.93
N THR A 39 11.33 7.03 8.29
CA THR A 39 12.36 6.12 8.85
C THR A 39 13.56 6.90 9.38
N LYS A 40 14.15 6.42 10.48
CA LYS A 40 15.42 6.96 11.03
C LYS A 40 16.66 6.62 10.16
N SER A 41 16.47 5.93 9.04
CA SER A 41 17.52 5.56 8.08
C SER A 41 17.82 6.70 7.08
N ALA A 42 18.73 6.49 6.11
CA ALA A 42 19.01 7.56 5.15
C ALA A 42 17.83 7.73 4.21
N LYS A 43 17.61 8.98 3.79
CA LYS A 43 16.46 9.44 3.01
C LYS A 43 16.64 9.29 1.51
N ASP A 44 17.76 8.73 1.06
CA ASP A 44 18.11 8.62 -0.35
C ASP A 44 16.98 7.90 -1.10
N GLY A 45 16.30 8.62 -2.00
CA GLY A 45 15.16 8.13 -2.77
C GLY A 45 13.80 8.16 -2.07
N ASP A 46 13.67 8.69 -0.84
CA ASP A 46 12.39 8.87 -0.11
C ASP A 46 11.58 10.06 -0.63
N ILE A 47 11.49 10.18 -1.94
CA ILE A 47 10.76 11.21 -2.65
C ILE A 47 9.66 10.58 -3.49
N ILE A 48 8.65 11.35 -3.84
CA ILE A 48 7.56 10.94 -4.73
C ILE A 48 7.76 11.69 -6.05
N LYS A 49 8.33 11.03 -7.06
CA LYS A 49 8.49 11.56 -8.44
C LYS A 49 7.27 11.25 -9.30
N SER A 50 6.70 10.06 -9.13
CA SER A 50 5.45 9.64 -9.76
C SER A 50 4.55 8.98 -8.73
N LEU A 51 3.24 9.10 -8.93
CA LEU A 51 2.24 8.48 -8.08
C LEU A 51 1.04 8.06 -8.94
N ARG A 52 0.59 6.83 -8.73
CA ARG A 52 -0.62 6.28 -9.29
C ARG A 52 -1.46 5.65 -8.18
N ILE A 53 -2.76 5.96 -8.20
CA ILE A 53 -3.71 5.46 -7.21
C ILE A 53 -4.88 4.85 -7.95
N TYR A 54 -5.16 3.58 -7.65
CA TYR A 54 -6.33 2.86 -8.14
C TYR A 54 -7.36 2.76 -7.02
N LEU A 55 -8.61 3.01 -7.37
CA LEU A 55 -9.75 2.64 -6.54
C LEU A 55 -10.40 1.42 -7.18
N THR A 56 -10.54 0.33 -6.43
CA THR A 56 -11.25 -0.87 -6.87
C THR A 56 -12.45 -1.16 -6.01
N ASP A 57 -13.47 -1.77 -6.61
CA ASP A 57 -14.57 -2.38 -5.87
C ASP A 57 -14.15 -3.69 -5.18
N THR A 58 -15.13 -4.38 -4.59
CA THR A 58 -14.95 -5.66 -3.89
C THR A 58 -14.55 -6.82 -4.81
N ASP A 59 -14.81 -6.70 -6.11
CA ASP A 59 -14.45 -7.69 -7.13
C ASP A 59 -13.11 -7.37 -7.81
N LYS A 60 -12.33 -6.47 -7.18
CA LYS A 60 -11.01 -6.03 -7.66
C LYS A 60 -11.07 -5.28 -8.99
N LYS A 61 -12.26 -4.83 -9.42
CA LYS A 61 -12.42 -4.06 -10.66
C LYS A 61 -12.06 -2.61 -10.40
N ILE A 62 -11.25 -2.06 -11.30
CA ILE A 62 -10.82 -0.68 -11.24
C ILE A 62 -12.00 0.21 -11.62
N VAL A 63 -12.46 1.04 -10.68
CA VAL A 63 -13.56 1.99 -10.89
C VAL A 63 -13.06 3.41 -11.16
N ARG A 64 -11.87 3.75 -10.65
CA ARG A 64 -11.19 5.03 -10.87
C ARG A 64 -9.66 4.85 -10.85
N VAL A 65 -8.96 5.69 -11.60
CA VAL A 65 -7.49 5.79 -11.60
C VAL A 65 -7.10 7.27 -11.62
N ILE A 66 -6.18 7.66 -10.75
CA ILE A 66 -5.51 8.96 -10.79
C ILE A 66 -4.00 8.74 -10.86
N SER A 67 -3.35 9.42 -11.80
CA SER A 67 -1.90 9.23 -12.08
C SER A 67 -1.17 10.51 -12.46
N LYS A 68 -1.88 11.64 -12.47
CA LYS A 68 -1.33 12.93 -12.89
C LYS A 68 -1.59 13.96 -11.81
N SER A 69 -0.58 14.79 -11.58
CA SER A 69 -0.79 16.04 -10.85
C SER A 69 -1.73 16.92 -11.66
N VAL A 70 -2.73 17.50 -11.00
CA VAL A 70 -3.70 18.40 -11.65
C VAL A 70 -3.40 19.83 -11.24
N ALA A 71 -3.28 20.73 -12.22
CA ALA A 71 -2.96 22.15 -11.99
C ALA A 71 -4.05 22.90 -11.19
N ASN A 72 -5.28 22.38 -11.20
CA ASN A 72 -6.44 22.92 -10.48
C ASN A 72 -7.00 21.86 -9.52
N PHE A 73 -6.16 21.36 -8.62
CA PHE A 73 -6.60 20.43 -7.58
C PHE A 73 -7.68 21.07 -6.71
N GLY A 74 -8.81 20.38 -6.55
CA GLY A 74 -9.97 20.96 -5.90
C GLY A 74 -11.15 19.98 -5.78
N PRO A 75 -12.25 20.42 -5.16
CA PRO A 75 -13.42 19.57 -4.88
C PRO A 75 -14.19 19.14 -6.14
N GLU A 76 -13.81 19.64 -7.31
CA GLU A 76 -14.53 19.39 -8.56
C GLU A 76 -13.90 18.29 -9.42
N ASN A 77 -12.63 17.91 -9.17
CA ASN A 77 -11.92 16.93 -9.98
C ASN A 77 -11.13 15.93 -9.14
N ASP A 78 -11.15 14.68 -9.59
CA ASP A 78 -10.22 13.67 -9.11
C ASP A 78 -8.79 14.10 -9.46
N GLY A 79 -7.84 13.85 -8.57
CA GLY A 79 -6.47 14.23 -8.87
C GLY A 79 -5.51 14.07 -7.71
N ILE A 80 -4.27 14.48 -7.99
CA ILE A 80 -3.15 14.48 -7.07
C ILE A 80 -2.58 15.90 -7.05
N GLU A 81 -2.21 16.38 -5.88
CA GLU A 81 -1.42 17.58 -5.65
C GLU A 81 -0.17 17.19 -4.87
N MET A 82 1.01 17.52 -5.41
CA MET A 82 2.26 17.34 -4.69
C MET A 82 2.37 18.46 -3.64
N THR A 83 2.40 18.10 -2.36
CA THR A 83 2.52 19.07 -1.24
C THR A 83 3.97 19.25 -0.80
N GLY A 84 4.87 18.42 -1.30
CA GLY A 84 6.32 18.47 -1.09
C GLY A 84 7.02 17.40 -1.93
N THR A 85 8.31 17.18 -1.67
CA THR A 85 9.05 16.07 -2.31
C THR A 85 8.71 14.72 -1.69
N GLU A 86 8.31 14.69 -0.42
CA GLU A 86 8.04 13.47 0.37
C GLU A 86 6.53 13.27 0.66
N SER A 87 5.66 14.13 0.12
CA SER A 87 4.24 14.13 0.44
C SER A 87 3.35 14.57 -0.72
N ALA A 88 2.12 14.06 -0.72
CA ALA A 88 1.10 14.43 -1.69
C ALA A 88 -0.29 14.39 -1.04
N THR A 89 -1.23 15.11 -1.62
CA THR A 89 -2.66 14.98 -1.33
C THR A 89 -3.35 14.43 -2.57
N ALA A 90 -4.27 13.49 -2.40
CA ALA A 90 -5.07 12.98 -3.50
C ALA A 90 -6.56 12.98 -3.15
N ARG A 91 -7.40 12.93 -4.19
CA ARG A 91 -8.84 13.03 -4.04
C ARG A 91 -9.56 12.23 -5.12
N PHE A 92 -10.61 11.53 -4.68
CA PHE A 92 -11.68 11.03 -5.54
C PHE A 92 -12.97 11.72 -5.11
N ASN A 93 -13.63 12.44 -6.00
CA ASN A 93 -14.88 13.15 -5.71
C ASN A 93 -16.08 12.30 -6.10
N ASN A 94 -17.18 12.48 -5.37
CA ASN A 94 -18.47 11.90 -5.73
C ASN A 94 -18.42 10.38 -5.99
N VAL A 95 -17.67 9.65 -5.18
CA VAL A 95 -17.58 8.19 -5.21
C VAL A 95 -18.86 7.63 -4.61
N GLU A 96 -19.47 6.65 -5.29
CA GLU A 96 -20.65 5.96 -4.78
C GLU A 96 -20.33 5.30 -3.43
N ARG A 97 -21.27 5.39 -2.48
CA ARG A 97 -21.08 4.80 -1.15
C ARG A 97 -20.93 3.29 -1.27
N GLY A 98 -19.98 2.72 -0.53
CA GLY A 98 -19.65 1.31 -0.66
C GLY A 98 -18.30 0.96 -0.05
N TYR A 99 -17.92 -0.30 -0.19
CA TYR A 99 -16.61 -0.80 0.20
C TYR A 99 -15.69 -0.84 -1.01
N TYR A 100 -14.49 -0.30 -0.83
CA TYR A 100 -13.47 -0.23 -1.87
C TYR A 100 -12.10 -0.53 -1.30
N LYS A 101 -11.16 -0.74 -2.20
CA LYS A 101 -9.74 -0.85 -1.89
C LYS A 101 -8.95 0.16 -2.71
N LEU A 102 -8.00 0.81 -2.06
CA LEU A 102 -7.07 1.77 -2.63
C LEU A 102 -5.71 1.11 -2.81
N TYR A 103 -5.14 1.20 -4.00
CA TYR A 103 -3.78 0.74 -4.30
C TYR A 103 -2.92 1.93 -4.69
N PHE A 104 -1.82 2.10 -3.98
CA PHE A 104 -0.86 3.18 -4.18
C PHE A 104 0.41 2.63 -4.78
N ILE A 105 0.91 3.28 -5.83
CA ILE A 105 2.18 2.93 -6.48
C ILE A 105 2.93 4.23 -6.74
N ALA A 106 4.09 4.38 -6.12
CA ALA A 106 4.98 5.52 -6.36
C ALA A 106 6.30 5.06 -7.00
N ASN A 107 6.86 5.91 -7.87
CA ASN A 107 8.16 5.70 -8.53
C ASN A 107 8.29 4.34 -9.23
N SER A 108 7.20 3.87 -9.86
CA SER A 108 7.19 2.65 -10.66
C SER A 108 6.17 2.76 -11.79
N ASP A 109 6.53 2.16 -12.92
CA ASP A 109 5.64 2.01 -14.08
C ASP A 109 4.84 0.70 -14.04
N ALA A 110 4.97 -0.08 -12.97
CA ALA A 110 4.15 -1.26 -12.75
C ALA A 110 2.65 -0.89 -12.82
N LEU A 111 1.90 -1.74 -13.52
CA LEU A 111 0.47 -1.58 -13.79
C LEU A 111 0.09 -0.32 -14.61
N SER A 112 1.04 0.42 -15.20
CA SER A 112 0.76 1.68 -15.91
C SER A 112 -0.30 1.58 -17.03
N ASP A 113 -0.46 0.41 -17.64
CA ASP A 113 -1.46 0.14 -18.68
C ASP A 113 -2.85 -0.24 -18.13
N TYR A 114 -3.00 -0.41 -16.81
CA TYR A 114 -4.27 -0.79 -16.19
C TYR A 114 -5.22 0.41 -16.17
N ALA A 115 -6.45 0.18 -16.61
CA ALA A 115 -7.48 1.21 -16.76
C ALA A 115 -8.81 0.79 -16.10
N VAL A 116 -9.75 1.73 -16.02
CA VAL A 116 -11.10 1.51 -15.51
C VAL A 116 -11.79 0.35 -16.25
N GLY A 117 -12.44 -0.54 -15.50
CA GLY A 117 -13.04 -1.79 -15.99
C GLY A 117 -12.09 -3.00 -15.98
N GLY A 118 -10.77 -2.77 -15.91
CA GLY A 118 -9.78 -3.82 -15.68
C GLY A 118 -9.86 -4.39 -14.26
N THR A 119 -9.19 -5.53 -14.04
CA THR A 119 -9.01 -6.12 -12.71
C THR A 119 -7.59 -5.86 -12.25
N ILE A 120 -7.39 -5.39 -11.02
CA ILE A 120 -6.04 -5.20 -10.46
C ILE A 120 -5.39 -6.56 -10.21
N ASP A 121 -4.11 -6.68 -10.56
CA ASP A 121 -3.29 -7.86 -10.27
C ASP A 121 -2.55 -7.62 -8.94
N GLU A 122 -3.00 -8.31 -7.88
CA GLU A 122 -2.39 -8.20 -6.54
C GLU A 122 -1.06 -8.97 -6.46
N ASP A 123 -0.79 -9.89 -7.39
CA ASP A 123 0.45 -10.67 -7.47
C ASP A 123 1.49 -10.00 -8.38
N ALA A 124 1.19 -8.79 -8.88
CA ALA A 124 2.09 -8.02 -9.70
C ALA A 124 3.45 -7.84 -9.03
N SER A 125 4.50 -8.01 -9.81
CA SER A 125 5.88 -7.87 -9.35
C SER A 125 6.57 -6.68 -10.01
N ILE A 126 7.59 -6.15 -9.34
CA ILE A 126 8.49 -5.14 -9.89
C ILE A 126 9.88 -5.75 -10.06
N THR A 127 10.53 -5.44 -11.18
CA THR A 127 11.95 -5.74 -11.39
C THR A 127 12.80 -4.51 -11.06
N TYR A 128 13.85 -4.66 -10.26
CA TYR A 128 14.75 -3.57 -9.89
C TYR A 128 15.90 -3.40 -10.88
N GLY A 129 16.19 -2.15 -11.22
CA GLY A 129 17.34 -1.75 -12.04
C GLY A 129 18.61 -1.52 -11.23
N THR A 130 19.48 -0.61 -11.70
CA THR A 130 20.83 -0.37 -11.16
C THR A 130 20.89 0.42 -9.83
N GLY A 131 19.76 0.59 -9.13
CA GLY A 131 19.66 1.29 -7.84
C GLY A 131 18.62 2.42 -7.83
N PHE A 132 18.39 3.02 -6.66
CA PHE A 132 17.45 4.13 -6.44
C PHE A 132 18.14 5.30 -5.77
N ASP A 133 17.87 6.51 -6.24
CA ASP A 133 18.41 7.77 -5.71
C ASP A 133 17.36 8.90 -5.72
N ASP A 134 17.76 10.13 -5.41
CA ASP A 134 16.88 11.30 -5.41
C ASP A 134 16.48 11.78 -6.82
N ASN A 135 17.00 11.15 -7.88
CA ASN A 135 16.60 11.40 -9.26
C ASN A 135 15.51 10.41 -9.69
N SER A 136 15.70 9.12 -9.43
CA SER A 136 14.76 8.06 -9.78
C SER A 136 13.60 7.92 -8.80
N GLY A 137 13.84 8.24 -7.52
CA GLY A 137 12.97 7.85 -6.42
C GLY A 137 13.02 6.35 -6.14
N MET A 138 12.62 5.95 -4.94
CA MET A 138 12.49 4.56 -4.54
C MET A 138 11.05 4.06 -4.80
N PRO A 139 10.85 2.86 -5.37
CA PRO A 139 9.51 2.29 -5.49
C PRO A 139 8.85 2.13 -4.13
N LEU A 140 7.65 2.70 -3.99
CA LEU A 140 6.82 2.57 -2.79
C LEU A 140 5.43 2.06 -3.15
N SER A 141 4.81 1.31 -2.25
CA SER A 141 3.41 0.94 -2.39
C SER A 141 2.66 0.90 -1.07
N LEU A 142 1.35 0.84 -1.18
CA LEU A 142 0.44 0.60 -0.07
C LEU A 142 -0.90 0.07 -0.60
N VAL A 143 -1.57 -0.75 0.19
CA VAL A 143 -2.96 -1.15 -0.03
C VAL A 143 -3.79 -0.76 1.20
N LYS A 144 -4.97 -0.17 0.98
CA LYS A 144 -5.88 0.25 2.05
C LYS A 144 -7.33 -0.04 1.70
N ASP A 145 -8.04 -0.71 2.59
CA ASP A 145 -9.50 -0.81 2.51
C ASP A 145 -10.14 0.50 2.99
N ILE A 146 -11.26 0.87 2.37
CA ILE A 146 -12.05 2.04 2.74
C ILE A 146 -13.54 1.76 2.57
N GLN A 147 -14.35 2.21 3.52
CA GLN A 147 -15.80 2.34 3.35
C GLN A 147 -16.13 3.80 3.06
N VAL A 148 -16.73 4.07 1.90
CA VAL A 148 -17.17 5.41 1.50
C VAL A 148 -18.55 5.66 2.08
N GLY A 149 -18.62 6.60 3.02
CA GLY A 149 -19.86 7.17 3.55
C GLY A 149 -20.19 8.54 2.96
N PRO A 150 -21.27 9.20 3.42
CA PRO A 150 -21.58 10.58 3.06
C PRO A 150 -20.44 11.55 3.42
N GLY A 151 -20.30 12.62 2.64
CA GLY A 151 -19.38 13.71 2.97
C GLY A 151 -17.92 13.36 2.65
N LYS A 152 -16.98 13.78 3.52
CA LYS A 152 -15.53 13.58 3.31
C LYS A 152 -15.04 12.38 4.12
N ASN A 153 -14.46 11.41 3.43
CA ASN A 153 -13.82 10.22 4.01
C ASN A 153 -12.31 10.44 3.96
N MET A 154 -11.67 10.64 5.11
CA MET A 154 -10.23 10.90 5.18
C MET A 154 -9.43 9.61 5.28
N VAL A 155 -8.35 9.50 4.49
CA VAL A 155 -7.44 8.36 4.47
C VAL A 155 -6.01 8.84 4.65
N GLU A 156 -5.30 8.24 5.60
CA GLU A 156 -3.85 8.40 5.72
C GLU A 156 -3.16 7.24 4.99
N ALA A 157 -2.22 7.57 4.10
CA ALA A 157 -1.49 6.64 3.26
C ALA A 157 0.03 6.78 3.46
N PRO A 158 0.58 6.27 4.58
CA PRO A 158 2.02 6.15 4.75
C PRO A 158 2.55 5.04 3.85
N LEU A 159 3.20 5.41 2.75
CA LEU A 159 3.71 4.46 1.77
C LEU A 159 4.87 3.64 2.36
N ILE A 160 5.09 2.45 1.80
CA ILE A 160 6.10 1.49 2.28
C ILE A 160 7.08 1.22 1.14
N ARG A 161 8.39 1.15 1.46
CA ARG A 161 9.42 0.78 0.49
C ARG A 161 9.28 -0.68 0.08
N LEU A 162 9.43 -0.97 -1.21
CA LEU A 162 9.41 -2.34 -1.71
C LEU A 162 10.75 -3.08 -1.49
N CYS A 163 11.84 -2.33 -1.37
CA CYS A 163 13.17 -2.87 -1.14
C CYS A 163 13.70 -2.52 0.26
N SER A 164 14.55 -3.40 0.78
CA SER A 164 15.31 -3.17 2.01
C SER A 164 16.73 -2.72 1.71
N ARG A 165 17.37 -2.10 2.71
CA ARG A 165 18.76 -1.65 2.60
C ARG A 165 19.67 -2.44 3.54
N ILE A 166 20.75 -2.97 3.00
CA ILE A 166 21.85 -3.58 3.78
C ILE A 166 22.99 -2.57 3.87
N ARG A 167 23.43 -2.26 5.10
CA ARG A 167 24.62 -1.43 5.35
C ARG A 167 25.68 -2.29 6.01
N VAL A 168 26.85 -2.38 5.39
CA VAL A 168 28.03 -3.05 5.96
C VAL A 168 28.95 -1.98 6.56
N THR A 169 29.21 -2.08 7.87
CA THR A 169 30.15 -1.20 8.58
C THR A 169 31.31 -2.05 9.09
N VAL A 170 32.54 -1.73 8.69
CA VAL A 170 33.75 -2.40 9.18
C VAL A 170 34.49 -1.49 10.14
N LYS A 171 34.76 -1.99 11.35
CA LYS A 171 35.56 -1.29 12.37
C LYS A 171 36.82 -2.09 12.65
N ASN A 172 37.99 -1.46 12.44
CA ASN A 172 39.26 -2.03 12.88
C ASN A 172 39.47 -1.75 14.37
N GLY A 173 39.61 -2.80 15.18
CA GLY A 173 39.83 -2.71 16.63
C GLY A 173 41.28 -2.91 17.07
N THR A 174 42.21 -3.11 16.14
CA THR A 174 43.62 -3.36 16.47
C THR A 174 44.35 -2.06 16.80
N LEU A 175 45.30 -2.10 17.74
CA LEU A 175 46.09 -0.93 18.14
C LEU A 175 47.23 -0.61 17.15
N ASP A 176 47.70 -1.60 16.40
CA ASP A 176 48.93 -1.52 15.61
C ASP A 176 48.87 -2.26 14.26
N LYS A 177 47.70 -2.78 13.86
CA LYS A 177 47.52 -3.51 12.60
C LYS A 177 46.61 -2.79 11.62
N MET A 178 46.86 -3.02 10.33
CA MET A 178 46.02 -2.56 9.24
C MET A 178 45.11 -3.69 8.78
N VAL A 179 43.85 -3.36 8.49
CA VAL A 179 42.90 -4.26 7.84
C VAL A 179 42.72 -3.80 6.39
N TRP A 180 42.91 -4.72 5.45
CA TRP A 180 42.62 -4.49 4.04
C TRP A 180 41.38 -5.29 3.64
N ILE A 181 40.37 -4.59 3.13
CA ILE A 181 39.15 -5.20 2.60
C ILE A 181 39.33 -5.23 1.08
N LYS A 182 39.41 -6.44 0.51
CA LYS A 182 39.54 -6.62 -0.93
C LYS A 182 38.19 -6.50 -1.62
N ASP A 183 37.20 -7.25 -1.15
CA ASP A 183 35.86 -7.32 -1.74
C ASP A 183 34.81 -7.50 -0.64
N ILE A 184 33.60 -6.98 -0.86
CA ILE A 184 32.39 -7.28 -0.09
C ILE A 184 31.34 -7.75 -1.09
N ASN A 185 30.93 -9.01 -1.00
CA ASN A 185 29.94 -9.60 -1.89
C ASN A 185 28.75 -10.13 -1.08
N LEU A 186 27.54 -9.90 -1.57
CA LEU A 186 26.32 -10.52 -1.07
C LEU A 186 25.96 -11.66 -2.04
N ASN A 187 26.10 -12.91 -1.61
CA ASN A 187 25.77 -14.08 -2.42
C ASN A 187 24.37 -14.62 -2.08
N ALA A 188 23.62 -15.03 -3.11
CA ALA A 188 22.36 -15.80 -3.03
C ALA A 188 21.10 -15.08 -2.50
N ILE A 189 20.87 -13.83 -2.88
CA ILE A 189 19.51 -13.29 -2.95
C ILE A 189 19.38 -12.83 -4.40
N ARG A 190 18.48 -13.42 -5.20
CA ARG A 190 18.00 -12.75 -6.42
C ARG A 190 17.06 -11.65 -5.93
N PRO A 191 17.52 -10.41 -5.74
CA PRO A 191 16.69 -9.38 -5.16
C PRO A 191 16.00 -8.61 -6.27
N ASP A 192 16.24 -8.95 -7.54
CA ASP A 192 15.86 -8.15 -8.69
C ASP A 192 14.35 -8.18 -8.92
N ILE A 193 13.60 -9.05 -8.24
CA ILE A 193 12.14 -9.08 -8.30
C ILE A 193 11.57 -9.04 -6.87
N SER A 194 10.56 -8.21 -6.67
CA SER A 194 9.74 -8.17 -5.45
C SER A 194 8.27 -8.01 -5.81
N TYR A 195 7.38 -8.44 -4.93
CA TYR A 195 5.96 -8.13 -5.09
C TYR A 195 5.73 -6.62 -4.95
N LEU A 196 4.81 -6.11 -5.77
CA LEU A 196 4.43 -4.72 -5.75
C LEU A 196 3.63 -4.38 -4.49
N PHE A 197 2.84 -5.31 -3.98
CA PHE A 197 2.03 -5.12 -2.77
C PHE A 197 2.45 -6.08 -1.66
N PRO A 198 2.25 -5.73 -0.39
CA PRO A 198 2.53 -6.63 0.73
C PRO A 198 1.71 -7.91 0.61
N HIS A 199 2.37 -9.06 0.71
CA HIS A 199 1.77 -10.39 0.83
C HIS A 199 2.08 -10.95 2.22
N ASP A 200 1.09 -11.57 2.85
CA ASP A 200 1.25 -12.21 4.17
C ASP A 200 2.22 -13.41 4.11
N ASP A 201 2.45 -13.98 2.92
CA ASP A 201 3.21 -15.21 2.72
C ASP A 201 4.73 -15.02 2.61
N PHE A 202 5.25 -13.79 2.67
CA PHE A 202 6.66 -13.47 2.41
C PHE A 202 7.65 -14.12 3.42
N CYS A 203 7.15 -14.74 4.49
CA CYS A 203 7.94 -15.45 5.50
C CYS A 203 7.62 -16.94 5.66
N SER A 204 6.98 -17.60 4.67
CA SER A 204 6.81 -19.06 4.71
C SER A 204 7.99 -19.80 4.05
N GLY A 205 9.13 -19.80 4.74
CA GLY A 205 10.18 -20.81 4.60
C GLY A 205 10.83 -20.95 3.23
N ALA A 206 12.05 -20.43 3.09
CA ALA A 206 13.03 -20.98 2.16
C ALA A 206 13.41 -22.41 2.59
N SER A 207 12.54 -23.38 2.35
CA SER A 207 12.92 -24.79 2.28
C SER A 207 13.46 -25.06 0.88
N HIS A 208 14.75 -24.78 0.71
CA HIS A 208 15.50 -25.33 -0.42
C HIS A 208 15.66 -26.84 -0.21
N SER A 209 15.03 -27.61 -1.11
CA SER A 209 15.38 -28.99 -1.43
C SER A 209 16.72 -29.07 -2.13
#